data_AF-A0A846RYC7-F1
#
_entry.id   AF-A0A846RYC7-F1
#
_cell.length_a   1.000
_cell.length_b   1.000
_cell.length_c   1.000
_cell.angle_alpha   90.00
_cell.angle_beta   90.00
_cell.angle_gamma   90.00
#
_symmetry.space_group_name_H-M   'P 1'
#
loop_
_entity.id
_entity.type
_entity.pdbx_description
1 polymer ?
#
loop_
_entity_poly.entity_id
_entity_poly.type
_entity_poly.pdbx_seq_one_letter_code
_entity_poly.pdbx_strand_id
1 'polypeptide(L)'
;MDQIDNYVRFQSAEPNSRGRYAGIFGMANGLAREGQLSAADYAWWRTSNDWCNAAYPDPSTVDASIYDRVVNPAAQAWFKGSAAHLLAKVEEYLTLLQRYGVECVRITSNDPGRILYEDEFQIVVDPHMANRIALVAPDPEGWASRFHTIEQRLKALVPEAAIAHIGSTAVPDLPAKDVVDVLVGVDADAWTEAVAALVADGFVQDGSRDGHAWLAQMKGEERTVVIHVVVLGGAEWKRRISFRDILRRDPAARAEYLEVKRQAAGNAQNWTDYTARKAAVVARILA
;
A
#
# COMPACT_ATOMS: atom_id res chain seq x y z
N MET A 1 -2.49 -23.27 -7.14
CA MET A 1 -3.84 -22.77 -7.47
C MET A 1 -4.18 -21.86 -6.31
N ASP A 2 -3.70 -20.62 -6.39
CA ASP A 2 -3.73 -19.71 -5.25
C ASP A 2 -5.18 -19.31 -5.01
N GLN A 3 -5.67 -19.72 -3.85
CA GLN A 3 -6.98 -19.34 -3.38
C GLN A 3 -6.92 -17.84 -3.09
N ILE A 4 -7.64 -17.05 -3.88
CA ILE A 4 -7.82 -15.63 -3.61
C ILE A 4 -8.57 -15.55 -2.28
N ASP A 5 -7.87 -15.26 -1.19
CA ASP A 5 -8.48 -15.11 0.13
C ASP A 5 -9.34 -13.84 0.14
N ASN A 6 -10.65 -14.03 0.20
CA ASN A 6 -11.63 -12.94 0.25
C ASN A 6 -11.86 -12.56 1.71
N TYR A 7 -11.29 -11.44 2.16
CA TYR A 7 -11.54 -10.91 3.50
C TYR A 7 -12.74 -9.97 3.50
N VAL A 8 -13.55 -10.04 4.54
CA VAL A 8 -14.79 -9.28 4.70
C VAL A 8 -14.74 -8.47 6.00
N ARG A 9 -15.13 -7.20 5.95
CA ARG A 9 -15.29 -6.36 7.14
C ARG A 9 -16.64 -5.64 7.11
N PHE A 10 -17.23 -5.53 8.28
CA PHE A 10 -18.45 -4.75 8.52
C PHE A 10 -18.11 -3.60 9.44
N GLN A 11 -18.38 -2.38 8.99
CA GLN A 11 -17.99 -1.17 9.70
C GLN A 11 -19.06 -0.08 9.62
N SER A 12 -18.95 0.94 10.46
CA SER A 12 -19.84 2.11 10.41
C SER A 12 -19.84 2.75 9.01
N ALA A 13 -20.96 3.32 8.59
CA ALA A 13 -21.04 4.06 7.32
C ALA A 13 -20.21 5.35 7.34
N GLU A 14 -20.14 6.00 8.51
CA GLU A 14 -19.36 7.22 8.72
C GLU A 14 -18.21 6.97 9.71
N PRO A 15 -17.09 7.71 9.56
CA PRO A 15 -16.01 7.65 10.52
C PRO A 15 -16.38 8.43 11.79
N ASN A 16 -15.86 7.98 12.94
CA ASN A 16 -15.97 8.74 14.19
C ASN A 16 -15.12 10.03 14.15
N SER A 17 -15.18 10.82 15.22
CA SER A 17 -14.42 12.09 15.36
C SER A 17 -12.89 11.97 15.20
N ARG A 18 -12.35 10.75 15.18
CA ARG A 18 -10.93 10.45 14.95
C ARG A 18 -10.67 9.89 13.53
N GLY A 19 -11.64 10.00 12.62
CA GLY A 19 -11.53 9.51 11.24
C GLY A 19 -11.62 7.99 11.10
N ARG A 20 -12.11 7.26 12.12
CA ARG A 20 -12.08 5.78 12.11
C ARG A 20 -13.47 5.18 11.90
N TYR A 21 -13.50 4.15 11.06
CA TYR A 21 -14.69 3.31 10.87
C TYR A 21 -14.72 2.19 11.91
N ALA A 22 -15.71 2.24 12.81
CA ALA A 22 -15.83 1.28 13.89
C ALA A 22 -16.29 -0.07 13.33
N GLY A 23 -15.69 -1.17 13.80
CA GLY A 23 -16.12 -2.52 13.44
C GLY A 23 -17.42 -2.92 14.15
N ILE A 24 -18.10 -3.95 13.64
CA ILE A 24 -19.43 -4.37 14.12
C ILE A 24 -19.54 -4.58 15.63
N PHE A 25 -18.62 -5.34 16.24
CA PHE A 25 -18.62 -5.57 17.69
C PHE A 25 -18.34 -4.27 18.47
N GLY A 26 -17.48 -3.40 17.94
CA GLY A 26 -17.18 -2.11 18.54
C GLY A 26 -18.40 -1.19 18.61
N MET A 27 -19.24 -1.21 17.56
CA MET A 27 -20.49 -0.45 17.53
C MET A 27 -21.51 -1.00 18.54
N ALA A 28 -21.72 -2.32 18.56
CA ALA A 28 -22.67 -2.94 19.50
C ALA A 28 -22.25 -2.75 20.97
N ASN A 29 -20.95 -2.87 21.25
CA ASN A 29 -20.39 -2.58 22.57
C ASN A 29 -20.57 -1.10 22.96
N GLY A 30 -20.52 -0.19 21.98
CA GLY A 30 -20.84 1.23 22.16
C GLY A 30 -22.26 1.43 22.67
N LEU A 31 -23.27 0.89 21.96
CA LEU A 31 -24.68 0.97 22.36
C LEU A 31 -24.91 0.43 23.78
N ALA A 32 -24.30 -0.72 24.10
CA ALA A 32 -24.42 -1.34 25.42
C ALA A 32 -23.83 -0.47 26.53
N ARG A 33 -22.61 0.04 26.31
CA ARG A 33 -21.90 0.90 27.28
C ARG A 33 -22.60 2.23 27.49
N GLU A 34 -23.25 2.76 26.46
CA GLU A 34 -24.00 4.02 26.51
C GLU A 34 -25.43 3.84 27.05
N GLY A 35 -25.81 2.61 27.43
CA GLY A 35 -27.12 2.30 28.02
C GLY A 35 -28.29 2.45 27.05
N GLN A 36 -28.01 2.38 25.74
CA GLN A 36 -29.02 2.59 24.70
C GLN A 36 -29.84 1.33 24.41
N LEU A 37 -29.29 0.15 24.74
CA LEU A 37 -29.97 -1.13 24.50
C LEU A 37 -31.16 -1.32 25.45
N SER A 38 -32.26 -1.85 24.92
CA SER A 38 -33.35 -2.41 25.72
C SER A 38 -32.85 -3.54 26.63
N ALA A 39 -33.57 -3.85 27.71
CA ALA A 39 -33.17 -4.93 28.62
C ALA A 39 -33.03 -6.29 27.90
N ALA A 40 -33.91 -6.57 26.95
CA ALA A 40 -33.86 -7.80 26.15
C ALA A 40 -32.63 -7.82 25.22
N ASP A 41 -32.34 -6.69 24.56
CA ASP A 41 -31.18 -6.60 23.66
C ASP A 41 -29.86 -6.60 24.40
N TYR A 42 -29.80 -6.01 25.58
CA TYR A 42 -28.62 -6.07 26.43
C TYR A 42 -28.33 -7.52 26.87
N ALA A 43 -29.36 -8.27 27.29
CA ALA A 43 -29.22 -9.67 27.68
C ALA A 43 -28.78 -10.56 26.49
N TRP A 44 -29.35 -10.32 25.30
CA TRP A 44 -28.92 -10.97 24.07
C TRP A 44 -27.47 -10.62 23.71
N TRP A 45 -27.11 -9.34 23.74
CA TRP A 45 -25.76 -8.85 23.42
C TRP A 45 -24.72 -9.48 24.37
N ARG A 46 -25.02 -9.54 25.67
CA ARG A 46 -24.13 -10.17 26.67
C ARG A 46 -23.90 -11.65 26.35
N THR A 47 -24.98 -12.41 26.17
CA THR A 47 -24.92 -13.84 25.84
C THR A 47 -24.17 -14.08 24.53
N SER A 48 -24.41 -13.24 23.52
CA SER A 48 -23.74 -13.33 22.22
C SER A 48 -22.26 -13.00 22.29
N ASN A 49 -21.85 -12.01 23.09
CA ASN A 49 -20.43 -11.70 23.32
C ASN A 49 -19.74 -12.83 24.10
N ASP A 50 -20.39 -13.39 25.13
CA ASP A 50 -19.84 -14.52 25.90
C ASP A 50 -19.63 -15.74 25.01
N TRP A 51 -20.58 -16.03 24.12
CA TRP A 51 -20.43 -17.08 23.13
C TRP A 51 -19.26 -16.80 22.16
N CYS A 52 -19.14 -15.59 21.60
CA CYS A 52 -18.02 -15.24 20.72
C CYS A 52 -16.66 -15.38 21.42
N ASN A 53 -16.55 -14.90 22.66
CA ASN A 53 -15.31 -14.97 23.45
C ASN A 53 -14.91 -16.43 23.76
N ALA A 54 -15.88 -17.33 23.89
CA ALA A 54 -15.62 -18.75 24.09
C ALA A 54 -15.29 -19.49 22.78
N ALA A 55 -15.89 -19.06 21.66
CA ALA A 55 -15.80 -19.74 20.37
C ALA A 55 -14.61 -19.31 19.50
N TYR A 56 -14.12 -18.07 19.67
CA TYR A 56 -13.09 -17.49 18.80
C TYR A 56 -11.88 -16.96 19.59
N PRO A 57 -10.66 -17.08 19.04
CA PRO A 57 -9.48 -16.47 19.64
C PRO A 57 -9.64 -14.95 19.81
N ASP A 58 -9.21 -14.42 20.96
CA ASP A 58 -9.00 -12.99 21.14
C ASP A 58 -7.55 -12.66 20.75
N PRO A 59 -7.32 -11.89 19.67
CA PRO A 59 -5.96 -11.50 19.26
C PRO A 59 -5.17 -10.83 20.40
N SER A 60 -5.84 -10.08 21.28
CA SER A 60 -5.22 -9.38 22.42
C SER A 60 -4.62 -10.33 23.46
N THR A 61 -5.12 -11.57 23.53
CA THR A 61 -4.58 -12.61 24.42
C THR A 61 -3.36 -13.31 23.84
N VAL A 62 -3.18 -13.25 22.52
CA VAL A 62 -2.02 -13.79 21.82
C VAL A 62 -0.88 -12.76 21.83
N ASP A 63 -1.19 -11.52 21.46
CA ASP A 63 -0.28 -10.39 21.58
C ASP A 63 -1.05 -9.10 21.90
N ALA A 64 -0.81 -8.56 23.10
CA ALA A 64 -1.44 -7.34 23.57
C ALA A 64 -1.12 -6.10 22.70
N SER A 65 -0.03 -6.14 21.92
CA SER A 65 0.37 -5.05 21.03
C SER A 65 -0.55 -4.89 19.82
N ILE A 66 -1.30 -5.94 19.43
CA ILE A 66 -2.13 -5.97 18.22
C ILE A 66 -3.13 -4.81 18.18
N TYR A 67 -3.80 -4.54 19.31
CA TYR A 67 -4.74 -3.43 19.45
C TYR A 67 -4.21 -2.27 20.29
N ASP A 68 -2.92 -2.28 20.65
CA ASP A 68 -2.27 -1.15 21.30
C ASP A 68 -2.31 0.05 20.34
N ARG A 69 -2.91 1.16 20.81
CA ARG A 69 -3.17 2.33 19.97
C ARG A 69 -1.94 3.21 19.75
N VAL A 70 -0.87 3.01 20.52
CA VAL A 70 0.44 3.63 20.31
C VAL A 70 1.21 2.83 19.27
N VAL A 71 1.16 1.50 19.34
CA VAL A 71 1.89 0.60 18.43
C VAL A 71 1.19 0.48 17.06
N ASN A 72 -0.10 0.13 17.07
CA ASN A 72 -0.92 -0.11 15.89
C ASN A 72 -2.16 0.82 15.89
N PRO A 73 -1.97 2.13 15.65
CA PRO A 73 -3.03 3.13 15.83
C PRO A 73 -4.27 2.89 14.97
N ALA A 74 -4.14 2.16 13.86
CA ALA A 74 -5.22 1.91 12.92
C ALA A 74 -5.58 0.44 12.74
N ALA A 75 -5.17 -0.44 13.67
CA ALA A 75 -5.50 -1.86 13.61
C ALA A 75 -6.99 -2.10 13.32
N GLN A 76 -7.28 -2.95 12.34
CA GLN A 76 -8.63 -3.31 11.91
C GLN A 76 -8.77 -4.83 11.82
N ALA A 77 -9.78 -5.38 12.49
CA ALA A 77 -10.17 -6.79 12.31
C ALA A 77 -10.96 -6.99 11.01
N TRP A 78 -10.69 -8.10 10.32
CA TRP A 78 -11.42 -8.58 9.15
C TRP A 78 -11.72 -10.07 9.33
N PHE A 79 -12.85 -10.52 8.79
CA PHE A 79 -13.23 -11.92 8.75
C PHE A 79 -12.69 -12.58 7.49
N LYS A 80 -12.25 -13.84 7.59
CA LYS A 80 -12.03 -14.67 6.40
C LYS A 80 -13.39 -15.02 5.78
N GLY A 81 -13.50 -14.94 4.46
CA GLY A 81 -14.74 -15.27 3.75
C GLY A 81 -15.20 -16.72 3.95
N SER A 82 -14.26 -17.60 4.32
CA SER A 82 -14.52 -19.00 4.69
C SER A 82 -15.13 -19.18 6.09
N ALA A 83 -15.11 -18.16 6.95
CA ALA A 83 -15.54 -18.23 8.34
C ALA A 83 -17.08 -18.19 8.49
N ALA A 84 -17.77 -19.15 7.86
CA ALA A 84 -19.23 -19.16 7.71
C ALA A 84 -19.99 -19.04 9.05
N HIS A 85 -19.52 -19.71 10.10
CA HIS A 85 -20.15 -19.64 11.43
C HIS A 85 -20.04 -18.25 12.06
N LEU A 86 -18.87 -17.60 11.94
CA LEU A 86 -18.65 -16.26 12.47
C LEU A 86 -19.43 -15.22 11.66
N LEU A 87 -19.46 -15.37 10.34
CA LEU A 87 -20.25 -14.51 9.45
C LEU A 87 -21.76 -14.64 9.72
N ALA A 88 -22.27 -15.85 9.98
CA ALA A 88 -23.67 -16.04 10.38
C ALA A 88 -23.98 -15.31 11.70
N LYS A 89 -23.04 -15.34 12.67
CA LYS A 89 -23.21 -14.60 13.92
C LYS A 89 -23.21 -13.08 13.70
N VAL A 90 -22.38 -12.59 12.78
CA VAL A 90 -22.30 -11.18 12.40
C VAL A 90 -23.65 -10.64 11.87
N GLU A 91 -24.41 -11.45 11.12
CA GLU A 91 -25.76 -11.05 10.66
C GLU A 91 -26.73 -10.72 11.80
N GLU A 92 -26.62 -11.43 12.94
CA GLU A 92 -27.42 -11.12 14.13
C GLU A 92 -27.05 -9.76 14.74
N TYR A 93 -25.76 -9.41 14.74
CA TYR A 93 -25.29 -8.10 15.18
C TYR A 93 -25.72 -6.97 14.22
N LEU A 94 -25.72 -7.22 12.91
CA LEU A 94 -26.23 -6.24 11.94
C LEU A 94 -27.71 -5.96 12.19
N THR A 95 -28.50 -7.00 12.49
CA THR A 95 -29.91 -6.85 12.88
C THR A 95 -30.07 -6.05 14.18
N LEU A 96 -29.19 -6.26 15.17
CA LEU A 96 -29.17 -5.43 16.37
C LEU A 96 -28.89 -3.96 16.01
N LEU A 97 -27.79 -3.68 15.31
CA LEU A 97 -27.35 -2.32 14.97
C LEU A 97 -28.39 -1.56 14.15
N GLN A 98 -29.02 -2.23 13.18
CA GLN A 98 -30.10 -1.67 12.38
C GLN A 98 -31.30 -1.21 13.23
N ARG A 99 -31.69 -1.98 14.26
CA ARG A 99 -32.78 -1.61 15.18
C ARG A 99 -32.50 -0.32 15.97
N TYR A 100 -31.23 -0.01 16.19
CA TYR A 100 -30.79 1.22 16.86
C TYR A 100 -30.33 2.30 15.87
N GLY A 101 -30.64 2.15 14.58
CA GLY A 101 -30.33 3.15 13.55
C GLY A 101 -28.83 3.32 13.26
N VAL A 102 -28.00 2.33 13.61
CA VAL A 102 -26.57 2.36 13.32
C VAL A 102 -26.33 1.77 11.93
N GLU A 103 -26.03 2.64 10.96
CA GLU A 103 -25.74 2.22 9.60
C GLU A 103 -24.37 1.53 9.50
N CYS A 104 -24.39 0.35 8.88
CA CYS A 104 -23.20 -0.48 8.65
C CYS A 104 -23.01 -0.72 7.16
N VAL A 105 -21.76 -0.67 6.71
CA VAL A 105 -21.36 -1.03 5.35
C VAL A 105 -20.51 -2.31 5.38
N ARG A 106 -20.75 -3.17 4.40
CA ARG A 106 -19.90 -4.34 4.12
C ARG A 106 -18.84 -3.94 3.11
N ILE A 107 -17.59 -4.23 3.42
CA ILE A 107 -16.46 -4.08 2.52
C ILE A 107 -15.73 -5.42 2.37
N THR A 108 -15.14 -5.64 1.20
CA THR A 108 -14.36 -6.84 0.89
C THR A 108 -13.02 -6.43 0.30
N SER A 109 -11.96 -7.15 0.65
CA SER A 109 -10.63 -6.96 0.06
C SER A 109 -9.88 -8.29 0.05
N ASN A 110 -9.02 -8.47 -0.95
CA ASN A 110 -8.03 -9.55 -0.95
C ASN A 110 -6.70 -9.09 -0.31
N ASP A 111 -6.50 -7.78 -0.18
CA ASP A 111 -5.36 -7.15 0.50
C ASP A 111 -5.86 -5.99 1.38
N PRO A 112 -6.34 -6.28 2.61
CA PRO A 112 -6.86 -5.26 3.51
C PRO A 112 -5.78 -4.51 4.31
N GLY A 113 -4.50 -4.89 4.20
CA GLY A 113 -3.42 -4.33 5.03
C GLY A 113 -2.36 -5.36 5.42
N ARG A 114 -1.28 -4.89 6.07
CA ARG A 114 -0.28 -5.80 6.67
C ARG A 114 -0.93 -6.59 7.80
N ILE A 115 -0.94 -7.91 7.69
CA ILE A 115 -1.42 -8.81 8.73
C ILE A 115 -0.56 -8.65 10.00
N LEU A 116 -1.19 -8.20 11.07
CA LEU A 116 -0.66 -8.15 12.43
C LEU A 116 -0.98 -9.44 13.19
N TYR A 117 -2.06 -10.11 12.79
CA TYR A 117 -2.58 -11.33 13.42
C TYR A 117 -3.42 -12.10 12.42
N GLU A 118 -3.36 -13.43 12.48
CA GLU A 118 -4.17 -14.33 11.67
C GLU A 118 -4.51 -15.61 12.43
N ASP A 119 -5.77 -16.03 12.35
CA ASP A 119 -6.25 -17.33 12.80
C ASP A 119 -7.14 -18.00 11.73
N GLU A 120 -7.85 -19.08 12.07
CA GLU A 120 -8.74 -19.80 11.16
C GLU A 120 -9.92 -18.95 10.63
N PHE A 121 -10.33 -17.91 11.36
CA PHE A 121 -11.57 -17.17 11.16
C PHE A 121 -11.38 -15.69 10.82
N GLN A 122 -10.30 -15.06 11.27
CA GLN A 122 -10.08 -13.63 11.16
C GLN A 122 -8.62 -13.27 10.93
N ILE A 123 -8.42 -12.03 10.48
CA ILE A 123 -7.14 -11.35 10.49
C ILE A 123 -7.29 -10.00 11.20
N VAL A 124 -6.22 -9.50 11.81
CA VAL A 124 -6.10 -8.09 12.19
C VAL A 124 -5.02 -7.49 11.33
N VAL A 125 -5.33 -6.36 10.69
CA VAL A 125 -4.40 -5.68 9.78
C VAL A 125 -4.08 -4.29 10.26
N ASP A 126 -2.87 -3.82 9.92
CA ASP A 126 -2.60 -2.41 9.80
C ASP A 126 -2.95 -1.96 8.37
N PRO A 127 -4.09 -1.27 8.16
CA PRO A 127 -4.53 -0.82 6.85
C PRO A 127 -3.60 0.27 6.28
N HIS A 128 -2.74 0.87 7.11
CA HIS A 128 -1.77 1.87 6.65
C HIS A 128 -0.50 1.25 6.09
N MET A 129 -0.18 -0.02 6.33
CA MET A 129 1.07 -0.64 5.86
C MET A 129 0.97 -1.27 4.47
N ALA A 130 -0.22 -1.61 3.96
CA ALA A 130 -0.36 -2.03 2.55
C ALA A 130 -0.07 -0.88 1.55
N ASN A 131 0.09 0.36 2.03
CA ASN A 131 0.38 1.51 1.18
C ASN A 131 1.33 2.56 1.79
N ARG A 132 1.96 2.31 2.95
CA ARG A 132 2.88 3.29 3.54
C ARG A 132 4.16 3.35 2.74
N ILE A 133 4.42 4.55 2.23
CA ILE A 133 5.66 4.87 1.56
C ILE A 133 6.72 5.11 2.64
N ALA A 134 7.37 4.03 3.07
CA ALA A 134 8.47 4.10 3.99
C ALA A 134 9.73 4.58 3.26
N LEU A 135 10.37 5.62 3.81
CA LEU A 135 11.70 6.01 3.37
C LEU A 135 12.73 5.27 4.24
N VAL A 136 13.56 4.47 3.61
CA VAL A 136 14.68 3.79 4.26
C VAL A 136 15.94 4.65 4.20
N ALA A 137 16.91 4.34 5.06
CA ALA A 137 18.23 4.95 5.00
C ALA A 137 18.91 4.64 3.65
N PRO A 138 19.82 5.51 3.18
CA PRO A 138 20.57 5.26 1.95
C PRO A 138 21.34 3.93 2.00
N ASP A 139 21.13 3.09 0.99
CA ASP A 139 21.87 1.84 0.76
C ASP A 139 22.49 1.87 -0.65
N PRO A 140 23.55 2.68 -0.86
CA PRO A 140 24.11 2.89 -2.20
C PRO A 140 24.66 1.60 -2.82
N GLU A 141 25.24 0.70 -2.02
CA GLU A 141 25.80 -0.57 -2.51
C GLU A 141 24.69 -1.55 -2.90
N GLY A 142 23.68 -1.75 -2.03
CA GLY A 142 22.59 -2.66 -2.31
C GLY A 142 21.66 -2.16 -3.42
N TRP A 143 21.45 -0.84 -3.54
CA TRP A 143 20.72 -0.26 -4.67
C TRP A 143 21.49 -0.35 -5.98
N ALA A 144 22.81 -0.09 -5.98
CA ALA A 144 23.64 -0.23 -7.17
C ALA A 144 23.71 -1.69 -7.63
N SER A 145 23.84 -2.64 -6.70
CA SER A 145 23.82 -4.07 -7.01
C SER A 145 22.51 -4.51 -7.66
N ARG A 146 21.36 -4.15 -7.05
CA ARG A 146 20.03 -4.43 -7.63
C ARG A 146 19.83 -3.77 -8.99
N PHE A 147 20.30 -2.53 -9.16
CA PHE A 147 20.29 -1.84 -10.44
C PHE A 147 21.10 -2.61 -11.50
N HIS A 148 22.32 -3.07 -11.17
CA HIS A 148 23.16 -3.77 -12.13
C HIS A 148 22.56 -5.12 -12.55
N THR A 149 21.95 -5.86 -11.61
CA THR A 149 21.23 -7.10 -11.93
C THR A 149 20.09 -6.85 -12.92
N ILE A 150 19.27 -5.82 -12.68
CA ILE A 150 18.17 -5.53 -13.60
C ILE A 150 18.66 -4.95 -14.93
N GLU A 151 19.73 -4.15 -14.93
CA GLU A 151 20.36 -3.63 -16.14
C GLU A 151 20.83 -4.74 -17.06
N GLN A 152 21.50 -5.78 -16.52
CA GLN A 152 21.92 -6.94 -17.29
C GLN A 152 20.73 -7.69 -17.92
N ARG A 153 19.67 -7.93 -17.14
CA ARG A 153 18.44 -8.57 -17.62
C ARG A 153 17.80 -7.75 -18.74
N LEU A 154 17.69 -6.43 -18.56
CA LEU A 154 17.12 -5.54 -19.57
C LEU A 154 17.97 -5.47 -20.84
N LYS A 155 19.31 -5.47 -20.71
CA LYS A 155 20.22 -5.55 -21.87
C LYS A 155 20.09 -6.85 -22.65
N ALA A 156 19.78 -7.97 -21.99
CA ALA A 156 19.54 -9.23 -22.69
C ALA A 156 18.24 -9.20 -23.50
N LEU A 157 17.20 -8.52 -23.00
CA LEU A 157 15.90 -8.41 -23.67
C LEU A 157 15.90 -7.36 -24.79
N VAL A 158 16.58 -6.23 -24.56
CA VAL A 158 16.63 -5.10 -25.49
C VAL A 158 18.09 -4.61 -25.60
N PRO A 159 18.93 -5.27 -26.42
CA PRO A 159 20.37 -5.00 -26.50
C PRO A 159 20.72 -3.55 -26.81
N GLU A 160 19.96 -2.91 -27.70
CA GLU A 160 20.16 -1.54 -28.15
C GLU A 160 19.69 -0.48 -27.14
N ALA A 161 18.98 -0.88 -26.07
CA ALA A 161 18.44 0.09 -25.12
C ALA A 161 19.55 0.81 -24.33
N ALA A 162 19.48 2.14 -24.24
CA ALA A 162 20.25 2.88 -23.25
C ALA A 162 19.58 2.72 -21.88
N ILE A 163 20.32 2.26 -20.88
CA ILE A 163 19.77 2.00 -19.53
C ILE A 163 20.45 2.93 -18.53
N ALA A 164 19.68 3.49 -17.61
CA ALA A 164 20.20 4.37 -16.58
C ALA A 164 19.49 4.15 -15.24
N HIS A 165 20.27 4.14 -14.15
CA HIS A 165 19.74 4.23 -12.79
C HIS A 165 19.25 5.65 -12.54
N ILE A 166 17.98 5.79 -12.14
CA ILE A 166 17.34 7.08 -11.87
C ILE A 166 16.60 7.04 -10.51
N GLY A 167 15.78 8.06 -10.25
CA GLY A 167 15.03 8.13 -9.00
C GLY A 167 15.90 8.46 -7.80
N SER A 168 15.34 8.30 -6.59
CA SER A 168 16.07 8.63 -5.36
C SER A 168 17.17 7.62 -5.02
N THR A 169 17.00 6.36 -5.41
CA THR A 169 17.99 5.29 -5.14
C THR A 169 19.26 5.46 -5.96
N ALA A 170 19.23 6.28 -7.03
CA ALA A 170 20.41 6.67 -7.79
C ALA A 170 21.17 7.87 -7.20
N VAL A 171 20.67 8.52 -6.15
CA VAL A 171 21.31 9.71 -5.55
C VAL A 171 21.96 9.32 -4.23
N PRO A 172 23.29 9.49 -4.08
CA PRO A 172 23.97 9.23 -2.82
C PRO A 172 23.36 10.02 -1.65
N ASP A 173 23.37 9.40 -0.46
CA ASP A 173 22.91 9.98 0.81
C ASP A 173 21.44 10.44 0.84
N LEU A 174 20.62 9.99 -0.12
CA LEU A 174 19.21 10.38 -0.22
C LEU A 174 18.28 9.25 0.24
N PRO A 175 17.59 9.37 1.40
CA PRO A 175 16.57 8.42 1.82
C PRO A 175 15.50 8.21 0.75
N ALA A 176 15.12 6.97 0.50
CA ALA A 176 14.25 6.60 -0.61
C ALA A 176 13.27 5.51 -0.18
N LYS A 177 12.23 5.30 -0.97
CA LYS A 177 11.54 4.01 -0.95
C LYS A 177 12.54 2.96 -1.40
N ASP A 178 12.45 1.75 -0.84
CA ASP A 178 13.36 0.66 -1.20
C ASP A 178 13.00 0.00 -2.55
N VAL A 179 12.86 0.83 -3.59
CA VAL A 179 12.47 0.44 -4.94
C VAL A 179 13.41 1.12 -5.93
N VAL A 180 14.06 0.32 -6.77
CA VAL A 180 15.01 0.83 -7.76
C VAL A 180 14.23 1.39 -8.96
N ASP A 181 14.48 2.64 -9.33
CA ASP A 181 13.91 3.24 -10.54
C ASP A 181 14.91 3.11 -11.70
N VAL A 182 14.49 2.50 -12.81
CA VAL A 182 15.29 2.27 -14.01
C VAL A 182 14.69 3.03 -15.18
N LEU A 183 15.55 3.67 -15.98
CA LEU A 183 15.18 4.30 -17.23
C LEU A 183 15.71 3.47 -18.40
N VAL A 184 14.84 3.09 -19.31
CA VAL A 184 15.13 2.37 -20.54
C VAL A 184 14.79 3.30 -21.69
N GLY A 185 15.81 3.73 -22.42
CA GLY A 185 15.70 4.60 -23.59
C GLY A 185 15.92 3.79 -24.86
N VAL A 186 14.95 3.83 -25.76
CA VAL A 186 14.98 3.14 -27.06
C VAL A 186 14.59 4.11 -28.17
N ASP A 187 14.92 3.78 -29.42
CA ASP A 187 14.45 4.55 -30.56
C ASP A 187 12.91 4.50 -30.67
N ALA A 188 12.33 5.52 -31.29
CA ALA A 188 10.87 5.70 -31.29
C ALA A 188 10.12 4.57 -31.99
N ASP A 189 10.70 3.99 -33.04
CA ASP A 189 10.19 2.85 -33.79
C ASP A 189 10.33 1.53 -33.01
N ALA A 190 11.36 1.38 -32.19
CA ALA A 190 11.59 0.21 -31.34
C ALA A 190 10.79 0.23 -30.02
N TRP A 191 10.12 1.34 -29.67
CA TRP A 191 9.48 1.51 -28.37
C TRP A 191 8.41 0.47 -28.06
N THR A 192 7.50 0.20 -29.00
CA THR A 192 6.42 -0.78 -28.82
C THR A 192 6.97 -2.18 -28.63
N GLU A 193 7.97 -2.57 -29.41
CA GLU A 193 8.61 -3.90 -29.34
C GLU A 193 9.37 -4.07 -28.03
N ALA A 194 10.08 -3.04 -27.56
CA ALA A 194 10.78 -3.06 -26.29
C ALA A 194 9.82 -3.26 -25.11
N VAL A 195 8.69 -2.54 -25.09
CA VAL A 195 7.66 -2.72 -24.05
C VAL A 195 7.10 -4.13 -24.08
N ALA A 196 6.78 -4.65 -25.28
CA ALA A 196 6.25 -6.01 -25.44
C ALA A 196 7.25 -7.08 -24.96
N ALA A 197 8.55 -6.92 -25.26
CA ALA A 197 9.60 -7.84 -24.82
C ALA A 197 9.72 -7.90 -23.30
N LEU A 198 9.64 -6.76 -22.61
CA LEU A 198 9.65 -6.71 -21.15
C LEU A 198 8.39 -7.37 -20.56
N VAL A 199 7.21 -7.11 -21.11
CA VAL A 199 5.97 -7.74 -20.63
C VAL A 199 6.03 -9.26 -20.83
N ALA A 200 6.54 -9.73 -21.96
CA ALA A 200 6.71 -11.16 -22.24
C ALA A 200 7.68 -11.86 -21.27
N ASP A 201 8.67 -11.13 -20.75
CA ASP A 201 9.62 -11.61 -19.75
C ASP A 201 9.06 -11.57 -18.30
N GLY A 202 7.84 -11.03 -18.12
CA GLY A 202 7.12 -11.05 -16.84
C GLY A 202 7.15 -9.74 -16.05
N PHE A 203 7.57 -8.63 -16.65
CA PHE A 203 7.37 -7.31 -16.03
C PHE A 203 5.88 -6.90 -16.12
N VAL A 204 5.33 -6.40 -15.02
CA VAL A 204 3.93 -5.96 -14.95
C VAL A 204 3.82 -4.55 -15.50
N GLN A 205 3.02 -4.34 -16.54
CA GLN A 205 2.76 -3.00 -17.07
C GLN A 205 1.72 -2.27 -16.21
N ASP A 206 2.17 -1.28 -15.44
CA ASP A 206 1.32 -0.43 -14.59
C ASP A 206 0.60 0.66 -15.42
N GLY A 207 1.07 0.95 -16.64
CA GLY A 207 0.39 1.82 -17.59
C GLY A 207 1.31 2.39 -18.68
N SER A 208 0.72 3.20 -19.55
CA SER A 208 1.44 3.86 -20.64
C SER A 208 0.76 5.14 -21.10
N ARG A 209 1.55 5.98 -21.77
CA ARG A 209 1.14 7.10 -22.61
C ARG A 209 2.07 7.15 -23.83
N ASP A 210 1.73 7.99 -24.80
CA ASP A 210 2.47 8.06 -26.07
C ASP A 210 3.99 8.28 -25.83
N GLY A 211 4.81 7.32 -26.26
CA GLY A 211 6.26 7.31 -26.07
C GLY A 211 6.78 7.12 -24.63
N HIS A 212 5.94 6.69 -23.67
CA HIS A 212 6.35 6.40 -22.29
C HIS A 212 5.48 5.32 -21.62
N ALA A 213 6.10 4.21 -21.23
CA ALA A 213 5.46 3.16 -20.43
C ALA A 213 6.13 3.05 -19.05
N TRP A 214 5.35 2.65 -18.03
CA TRP A 214 5.84 2.33 -16.70
C TRP A 214 5.48 0.89 -16.35
N LEU A 215 6.50 0.11 -16.06
CA LEU A 215 6.43 -1.30 -15.71
C LEU A 215 7.05 -1.54 -14.33
N ALA A 216 6.76 -2.68 -13.73
CA ALA A 216 7.29 -3.06 -12.43
C ALA A 216 7.79 -4.51 -12.40
N GLN A 217 8.87 -4.72 -11.63
CA GLN A 217 9.25 -6.04 -11.16
C GLN A 217 8.64 -6.28 -9.78
N MET A 218 7.89 -7.38 -9.65
CA MET A 218 7.21 -7.75 -8.41
C MET A 218 7.98 -8.83 -7.64
N LYS A 219 7.92 -8.78 -6.32
CA LYS A 219 8.29 -9.89 -5.41
C LYS A 219 7.10 -10.12 -4.48
N GLY A 220 6.29 -11.13 -4.79
CA GLY A 220 4.93 -11.20 -4.24
C GLY A 220 4.13 -9.98 -4.68
N GLU A 221 3.55 -9.26 -3.73
CA GLU A 221 2.76 -8.04 -3.98
C GLU A 221 3.61 -6.75 -3.97
N GLU A 222 4.89 -6.84 -3.62
CA GLU A 222 5.76 -5.68 -3.50
C GLU A 222 6.50 -5.35 -4.80
N ARG A 223 6.49 -4.08 -5.19
CA ARG A 223 7.36 -3.57 -6.27
C ARG A 223 8.80 -3.50 -5.77
N THR A 224 9.71 -4.17 -6.47
CA THR A 224 11.17 -4.11 -6.18
C THR A 224 11.91 -3.21 -7.16
N VAL A 225 11.39 -3.09 -8.39
CA VAL A 225 11.92 -2.22 -9.43
C VAL A 225 10.76 -1.55 -10.17
N VAL A 226 10.90 -0.27 -10.49
CA VAL A 226 10.05 0.46 -11.44
C VAL A 226 10.87 0.78 -12.69
N ILE A 227 10.33 0.47 -13.85
CA ILE A 227 11.00 0.62 -15.15
C ILE A 227 10.22 1.63 -15.99
N HIS A 228 10.88 2.69 -16.42
CA HIS A 228 10.35 3.67 -17.36
C HIS A 228 10.92 3.40 -18.74
N VAL A 229 10.08 2.96 -19.69
CA VAL A 229 10.49 2.78 -21.09
C VAL A 229 10.07 4.01 -21.87
N VAL A 230 11.04 4.75 -22.42
CA VAL A 230 10.83 6.04 -23.09
C VAL A 230 11.60 6.13 -24.40
N VAL A 231 11.22 7.09 -25.25
CA VAL A 231 12.04 7.45 -26.42
C VAL A 231 13.37 8.06 -25.97
N LEU A 232 14.48 7.48 -26.45
CA LEU A 232 15.84 7.91 -26.16
C LEU A 232 16.06 9.35 -26.62
N GLY A 233 16.62 10.19 -25.76
CA GLY A 233 16.84 11.62 -26.04
C GLY A 233 15.56 12.48 -26.06
N GLY A 234 14.38 11.87 -25.90
CA GLY A 234 13.10 12.57 -25.77
C GLY A 234 12.96 13.35 -24.47
N ALA A 235 11.83 14.05 -24.32
CA ALA A 235 11.56 14.90 -23.15
C ALA A 235 11.61 14.12 -21.83
N GLU A 236 10.99 12.93 -21.80
CA GLU A 236 10.92 12.09 -20.60
C GLU A 236 12.28 11.51 -20.18
N TRP A 237 13.13 11.18 -21.17
CA TRP A 237 14.52 10.77 -20.95
C TRP A 237 15.32 11.91 -20.33
N LYS A 238 15.36 13.05 -21.01
CA LYS A 238 16.11 14.25 -20.56
C LYS A 238 15.66 14.71 -19.18
N ARG A 239 14.36 14.73 -18.92
CA ARG A 239 13.77 15.15 -17.63
C ARG A 239 14.29 14.29 -16.47
N ARG A 240 14.29 12.97 -16.62
CA ARG A 240 14.69 12.02 -15.56
C ARG A 240 16.19 12.02 -15.31
N ILE A 241 16.99 12.05 -16.37
CA ILE A 241 18.45 12.18 -16.27
C ILE A 241 18.82 13.49 -15.60
N SER A 242 18.26 14.62 -16.07
CA SER A 242 18.55 15.95 -15.51
C SER A 242 18.17 16.03 -14.04
N PHE A 243 16.99 15.53 -13.65
CA PHE A 243 16.56 15.53 -12.26
C PHE A 243 17.53 14.77 -11.35
N ARG A 244 17.93 13.56 -11.73
CA ARG A 244 18.94 12.77 -11.00
C ARG A 244 20.25 13.54 -10.87
N ASP A 245 20.76 14.06 -11.97
CA ASP A 245 22.08 14.70 -12.01
C ASP A 245 22.10 16.02 -11.21
N ILE A 246 21.00 16.76 -11.20
CA ILE A 246 20.81 17.93 -10.33
C ILE A 246 20.87 17.52 -8.85
N LEU A 247 20.12 16.50 -8.43
CA LEU A 247 20.14 16.04 -7.03
C LEU A 247 21.49 15.47 -6.58
N ARG A 248 22.27 14.92 -7.51
CA ARG A 248 23.65 14.46 -7.23
C ARG A 248 24.60 15.63 -7.00
N ARG A 249 24.52 16.68 -7.82
CA ARG A 249 25.46 17.82 -7.79
C ARG A 249 25.08 18.93 -6.79
N ASP A 250 23.80 19.05 -6.43
CA ASP A 250 23.28 20.16 -5.63
C ASP A 250 22.71 19.66 -4.28
N PRO A 251 23.47 19.83 -3.17
CA PRO A 251 23.01 19.47 -1.84
C PRO A 251 21.76 20.24 -1.37
N ALA A 252 21.56 21.49 -1.83
CA ALA A 252 20.41 22.29 -1.44
C ALA A 252 19.13 21.77 -2.11
N ALA A 253 19.19 21.48 -3.43
CA ALA A 253 18.10 20.83 -4.14
C ALA A 253 17.77 19.45 -3.55
N ARG A 254 18.81 18.69 -3.15
CA ARG A 254 18.64 17.39 -2.47
C ARG A 254 17.94 17.53 -1.12
N ALA A 255 18.29 18.54 -0.32
CA ALA A 255 17.65 18.81 0.96
C ALA A 255 16.19 19.25 0.80
N GLU A 256 15.90 20.17 -0.13
CA GLU A 256 14.52 20.59 -0.45
C GLU A 256 13.66 19.40 -0.88
N TYR A 257 14.17 18.57 -1.78
CA TYR A 257 13.44 17.40 -2.26
C TYR A 257 13.21 16.37 -1.14
N LEU A 258 14.19 16.16 -0.25
CA LEU A 258 14.03 15.24 0.87
C LEU A 258 12.95 15.69 1.85
N GLU A 259 12.88 16.99 2.15
CA GLU A 259 11.85 17.53 3.04
C GLU A 259 10.44 17.28 2.50
N VAL A 260 10.22 17.59 1.21
CA VAL A 260 8.93 17.33 0.56
C VAL A 260 8.62 15.83 0.50
N LYS A 261 9.63 14.97 0.30
CA LYS A 261 9.43 13.51 0.34
C LYS A 261 8.99 13.02 1.72
N ARG A 262 9.58 13.53 2.81
CA ARG A 262 9.19 13.14 4.17
C ARG A 262 7.74 13.55 4.45
N GLN A 263 7.37 14.77 4.08
CA GLN A 263 6.00 15.26 4.19
C GLN A 263 5.02 14.42 3.35
N ALA A 264 5.40 14.08 2.11
CA ALA A 264 4.57 13.25 1.25
C ALA A 264 4.45 11.82 1.80
N ALA A 265 5.53 11.21 2.28
CA ALA A 265 5.53 9.87 2.87
C ALA A 265 4.62 9.76 4.10
N GLY A 266 4.59 10.81 4.94
CA GLY A 266 3.74 10.85 6.13
C GLY A 266 2.25 11.09 5.86
N ASN A 267 1.89 11.65 4.70
CA ASN A 267 0.52 12.12 4.42
C ASN A 267 -0.13 11.49 3.19
N ALA A 268 0.60 10.73 2.38
CA ALA A 268 0.07 10.14 1.16
C ALA A 268 -0.80 8.91 1.45
N GLN A 269 -1.91 8.80 0.73
CA GLN A 269 -2.81 7.64 0.82
C GLN A 269 -2.32 6.44 -0.01
N ASN A 270 -1.59 6.70 -1.09
CA ASN A 270 -1.07 5.71 -2.02
C ASN A 270 0.11 6.28 -2.84
N TRP A 271 0.67 5.46 -3.73
CA TRP A 271 1.80 5.83 -4.60
C TRP A 271 1.50 6.97 -5.58
N THR A 272 0.27 7.04 -6.08
CA THR A 272 -0.17 8.10 -7.00
C THR A 272 -0.22 9.45 -6.28
N ASP A 273 -0.85 9.50 -5.10
CA ASP A 273 -0.91 10.70 -4.25
C ASP A 273 0.49 11.16 -3.83
N TYR A 274 1.34 10.22 -3.41
CA TYR A 274 2.74 10.53 -3.08
C TYR A 274 3.52 11.12 -4.26
N THR A 275 3.29 10.62 -5.48
CA THR A 275 3.94 11.15 -6.68
C THR A 275 3.42 12.55 -7.00
N ALA A 276 2.11 12.77 -6.92
CA ALA A 276 1.48 14.06 -7.16
C ALA A 276 1.97 15.14 -6.18
N ARG A 277 2.07 14.81 -4.89
CA ARG A 277 2.55 15.74 -3.84
C ARG A 277 3.96 16.27 -4.08
N LYS A 278 4.79 15.56 -4.83
CA LYS A 278 6.17 15.96 -5.15
C LYS A 278 6.28 16.69 -6.49
N ALA A 279 5.23 16.76 -7.30
CA ALA A 279 5.31 17.29 -8.65
C ALA A 279 5.81 18.75 -8.68
N ALA A 280 5.37 19.57 -7.74
CA ALA A 280 5.76 20.98 -7.66
C ALA A 280 7.26 21.17 -7.36
N VAL A 281 7.82 20.43 -6.40
CA VAL A 281 9.26 20.53 -6.08
C VAL A 281 10.11 19.97 -7.23
N VAL A 282 9.67 18.89 -7.89
CA VAL A 282 10.35 18.36 -9.07
C VAL A 282 10.39 19.40 -10.19
N ALA A 283 9.27 20.11 -10.42
CA ALA A 283 9.22 21.17 -11.42
C ALA A 283 10.16 22.34 -11.08
N ARG A 284 10.21 22.78 -9.82
CA ARG A 284 11.13 23.84 -9.37
C ARG A 284 12.60 23.46 -9.54
N ILE A 285 12.97 22.24 -9.17
CA ILE A 285 14.37 21.76 -9.27
C ILE A 285 14.81 21.63 -10.73
N LEU A 286 13.87 21.41 -11.65
CA LEU A 286 14.12 21.30 -13.09
C LEU A 286 14.08 22.63 -13.86
N ALA A 287 13.65 23.72 -13.22
CA ALA A 287 13.57 25.05 -13.81
C ALA A 287 14.96 25.69 -13.89
#